data_AF-A0A433D8U5-F1
#
_entry.id   AF-A0A433D8U5-F1
#
_cell.length_a   1.000
_cell.length_b   1.000
_cell.length_c   1.000
_cell.angle_alpha   90.00
_cell.angle_beta   90.00
_cell.angle_gamma   90.00
#
_symmetry.space_group_name_H-M   'P 1'
#
loop_
_entity.id
_entity.type
_entity.pdbx_description
1 polymer ?
#
loop_
_entity_poly.entity_id
_entity_poly.type
_entity_poly.pdbx_seq_one_letter_code
_entity_poly.pdbx_strand_id
1 'polypeptide(L)'
;MQIQPPPPTTTPTPHAHPGTGEPDTREPPTLPTTSATYSTTSVPVLTNLADGETVTQRVLLVHGRAGPLRGETTITVYSPEFPNISWPVVDSYFKALVHLQPGPNAITFAYRMPGYPPDAPPFVTVVKVAYVPLLQNPPLYLAILVAADSQLTFDVPPEKKDENTIEVASRKLRMAGYMWQAFCAEQMYRNGFGRRTFRLSESWQPDTLSRSDPPTVLRHTAQIYLIRTSRTLAELRDPSIAQQNPDRDESKPGLFAFFLDALRDHGAPFNRPCHVAGLVLDTMWDPEIKLIRGHAALGGGAGHIALGIFGSHSLHAWPAAFEDVQGCLTDATKTDTKFVADDAGESGEWWKAANIGMGAM
;
A
#
# COMPACT_ATOMS: atom_id res chain seq x y z
N MET A 1 -51.00 22.94 -45.07
CA MET A 1 -52.38 23.34 -45.41
C MET A 1 -53.27 22.81 -44.29
N GLN A 2 -53.69 23.72 -43.39
CA GLN A 2 -54.52 23.46 -42.21
C GLN A 2 -55.93 23.03 -42.62
N ILE A 3 -56.55 22.08 -41.91
CA ILE A 3 -57.99 22.10 -41.58
C ILE A 3 -58.21 21.35 -40.23
N GLN A 4 -58.90 22.02 -39.29
CA GLN A 4 -59.56 21.52 -38.08
C GLN A 4 -60.87 22.33 -37.95
N PRO A 5 -61.85 22.04 -37.06
CA PRO A 5 -62.62 20.83 -36.71
C PRO A 5 -64.17 21.06 -36.87
N PRO A 6 -65.05 20.17 -36.36
CA PRO A 6 -66.29 20.64 -35.69
C PRO A 6 -66.59 19.83 -34.37
N PRO A 7 -67.72 20.03 -33.64
CA PRO A 7 -67.79 20.59 -32.27
C PRO A 7 -68.26 19.56 -31.17
N PRO A 8 -68.43 19.97 -29.90
CA PRO A 8 -68.59 19.04 -28.76
C PRO A 8 -70.05 18.76 -28.37
N THR A 9 -70.26 17.66 -27.64
CA THR A 9 -71.58 17.26 -27.09
C THR A 9 -71.55 17.20 -25.56
N THR A 10 -72.57 17.79 -24.94
CA THR A 10 -72.79 17.99 -23.50
C THR A 10 -73.62 16.88 -22.84
N THR A 11 -73.21 16.47 -21.63
CA THR A 11 -73.92 16.10 -20.35
C THR A 11 -75.27 15.34 -20.37
N PRO A 12 -75.61 14.50 -19.35
CA PRO A 12 -75.91 14.97 -17.98
C PRO A 12 -75.56 14.02 -16.80
N THR A 13 -75.34 14.61 -15.63
CA THR A 13 -75.46 13.97 -14.30
C THR A 13 -76.92 13.92 -13.84
N PRO A 14 -77.29 13.00 -12.93
CA PRO A 14 -78.10 13.43 -11.78
C PRO A 14 -77.79 12.74 -10.43
N HIS A 15 -77.81 13.61 -9.41
CA HIS A 15 -78.43 13.49 -8.08
C HIS A 15 -77.92 12.55 -6.98
N ALA A 16 -77.74 13.21 -5.83
CA ALA A 16 -77.37 12.76 -4.50
C ALA A 16 -78.59 12.42 -3.63
N HIS A 17 -78.38 11.70 -2.51
CA HIS A 17 -79.08 11.89 -1.23
C HIS A 17 -78.40 11.08 -0.07
N PRO A 18 -78.71 11.34 1.24
CA PRO A 18 -77.73 11.80 2.24
C PRO A 18 -77.63 10.95 3.53
N GLY A 19 -76.75 11.33 4.46
CA GLY A 19 -76.78 10.90 5.88
C GLY A 19 -75.40 10.93 6.55
N THR A 20 -74.97 12.05 7.14
CA THR A 20 -74.95 12.35 8.61
C THR A 20 -74.03 11.47 9.45
N GLY A 21 -72.93 12.05 9.92
CA GLY A 21 -72.13 11.55 11.05
C GLY A 21 -70.71 12.17 11.10
N GLU A 22 -70.55 13.25 11.87
CA GLU A 22 -69.28 13.67 12.48
C GLU A 22 -69.54 13.79 13.99
N PRO A 23 -68.54 13.81 14.89
CA PRO A 23 -67.09 13.78 14.66
C PRO A 23 -66.32 12.79 15.59
N ASP A 24 -65.12 12.33 15.22
CA ASP A 24 -63.98 12.39 16.15
C ASP A 24 -62.62 12.14 15.45
N THR A 25 -61.66 12.87 15.98
CA THR A 25 -60.23 13.03 15.71
C THR A 25 -59.40 11.78 15.40
N ARG A 26 -58.56 11.88 14.35
CA ARG A 26 -57.10 11.61 14.32
C ARG A 26 -56.58 11.55 12.87
N GLU A 27 -55.54 12.35 12.59
CA GLU A 27 -54.74 12.26 11.36
C GLU A 27 -54.07 10.88 11.20
N PRO A 28 -53.78 10.44 9.96
CA PRO A 28 -53.36 9.07 9.66
C PRO A 28 -51.85 8.87 9.89
N PRO A 29 -51.37 7.67 10.29
CA PRO A 29 -49.98 7.33 10.10
C PRO A 29 -49.77 6.98 8.62
N THR A 30 -49.37 7.97 7.83
CA THR A 30 -48.72 7.73 6.54
C THR A 30 -47.47 6.88 6.78
N LEU A 31 -47.47 5.68 6.20
CA LEU A 31 -46.27 4.86 6.01
C LEU A 31 -45.15 5.74 5.45
N PRO A 32 -43.93 5.72 6.02
CA PRO A 32 -42.82 6.38 5.38
C PRO A 32 -42.49 5.60 4.11
N THR A 33 -43.01 6.04 2.98
CA THR A 33 -42.44 5.74 1.66
C THR A 33 -41.08 6.43 1.61
N THR A 34 -40.07 5.80 2.19
CA THR A 34 -38.68 6.10 1.85
C THR A 34 -38.42 5.47 0.50
N SER A 35 -38.87 6.15 -0.55
CA SER A 35 -38.22 6.07 -1.84
C SER A 35 -36.78 6.53 -1.62
N ALA A 36 -35.90 5.57 -1.31
CA ALA A 36 -34.48 5.76 -1.36
C ALA A 36 -34.15 6.13 -2.80
N THR A 37 -34.03 7.43 -3.07
CA THR A 37 -33.37 7.93 -4.25
C THR A 37 -31.98 7.32 -4.25
N TYR A 38 -31.79 6.28 -5.09
CA TYR A 38 -30.48 5.72 -5.38
C TYR A 38 -29.64 6.85 -5.99
N SER A 39 -28.86 7.50 -5.13
CA SER A 39 -27.85 8.44 -5.55
C SER A 39 -26.84 7.66 -6.40
N THR A 40 -26.47 8.21 -7.55
CA THR A 40 -25.41 7.70 -8.45
C THR A 40 -24.03 7.59 -7.77
N THR A 41 -23.92 7.93 -6.49
CA THR A 41 -22.71 7.88 -5.65
C THR A 41 -22.27 6.47 -5.28
N SER A 42 -23.10 5.43 -5.48
CA SER A 42 -22.73 4.06 -5.07
C SER A 42 -21.80 3.34 -6.06
N VAL A 43 -21.84 3.69 -7.35
CA VAL A 43 -20.95 3.08 -8.36
C VAL A 43 -19.53 3.61 -8.18
N PRO A 44 -18.50 2.76 -8.15
CA PRO A 44 -17.12 3.22 -8.03
C PRO A 44 -16.71 4.18 -9.15
N VAL A 45 -16.17 5.34 -8.83
CA VAL A 45 -15.64 6.32 -9.78
C VAL A 45 -14.15 6.50 -9.52
N LEU A 46 -13.31 6.13 -10.48
CA LEU A 46 -11.86 6.29 -10.39
C LEU A 46 -11.49 7.73 -10.74
N THR A 47 -10.57 8.32 -9.99
CA THR A 47 -10.17 9.73 -10.18
C THR A 47 -8.77 9.90 -10.75
N ASN A 48 -7.96 8.85 -10.72
CA ASN A 48 -6.58 8.89 -11.17
C ASN A 48 -6.22 7.68 -12.03
N LEU A 49 -7.17 7.10 -12.77
CA LEU A 49 -6.93 6.01 -13.72
C LEU A 49 -7.99 6.06 -14.81
N ALA A 50 -7.55 6.12 -16.07
CA ALA A 50 -8.46 6.15 -17.22
C ALA A 50 -8.58 4.76 -17.89
N ASP A 51 -9.72 4.50 -18.53
CA ASP A 51 -9.90 3.30 -19.35
C ASP A 51 -9.00 3.34 -20.59
N GLY A 52 -8.35 2.22 -20.89
CA GLY A 52 -7.39 2.09 -21.98
C GLY A 52 -5.99 2.64 -21.69
N GLU A 53 -5.72 3.10 -20.46
CA GLU A 53 -4.42 3.68 -20.10
C GLU A 53 -3.29 2.63 -20.16
N THR A 54 -2.10 3.05 -20.62
CA THR A 54 -0.88 2.24 -20.54
C THR A 54 0.00 2.74 -19.40
N VAL A 55 0.42 1.83 -18.52
CA VAL A 55 1.24 2.10 -17.33
C VAL A 55 2.51 1.24 -17.35
N THR A 56 3.49 1.61 -16.54
CA THR A 56 4.84 1.01 -16.58
C THR A 56 5.27 0.34 -15.28
N GLN A 57 4.38 0.27 -14.30
CA GLN A 57 4.62 -0.30 -12.99
C GLN A 57 3.61 -1.40 -12.68
N ARG A 58 4.05 -2.39 -11.90
CA ARG A 58 3.27 -3.59 -11.58
C ARG A 58 2.16 -3.33 -10.57
N VAL A 59 2.37 -2.37 -9.66
CA VAL A 59 1.41 -2.01 -8.62
C VAL A 59 0.97 -0.56 -8.84
N LEU A 60 -0.35 -0.33 -8.95
CA LEU A 60 -0.93 1.00 -9.05
C LEU A 60 -1.53 1.44 -7.71
N LEU A 61 -1.29 2.69 -7.33
CA LEU A 61 -2.08 3.37 -6.31
C LEU A 61 -3.27 4.07 -7.01
N VAL A 62 -4.46 3.51 -6.84
CA VAL A 62 -5.70 4.05 -7.41
C VAL A 62 -6.53 4.69 -6.32
N HIS A 63 -7.10 5.86 -6.59
CA HIS A 63 -8.04 6.51 -5.70
C HIS A 63 -9.31 6.91 -6.43
N GLY A 64 -10.41 6.90 -5.68
CA GLY A 64 -11.73 7.12 -6.25
C GLY A 64 -12.78 7.36 -5.18
N ARG A 65 -14.03 7.35 -5.65
CA ARG A 65 -15.21 7.41 -4.79
C ARG A 65 -16.12 6.20 -4.97
N ALA A 66 -16.75 5.73 -3.91
CA ALA A 66 -17.78 4.70 -3.94
C ALA A 66 -18.67 4.81 -2.70
N GLY A 67 -19.89 4.26 -2.75
CA GLY A 67 -20.73 4.16 -1.56
C GLY A 67 -21.31 5.47 -1.01
N PRO A 68 -21.76 5.47 0.26
CA PRO A 68 -22.42 6.62 0.87
C PRO A 68 -21.44 7.75 1.17
N LEU A 69 -21.95 8.99 1.23
CA LEU A 69 -21.16 10.19 1.55
C LEU A 69 -20.61 10.22 2.99
N ARG A 70 -21.11 9.35 3.88
CA ARG A 70 -20.68 9.27 5.27
C ARG A 70 -20.57 7.83 5.74
N GLY A 71 -19.60 7.58 6.60
CA GLY A 71 -19.38 6.28 7.26
C GLY A 71 -18.27 5.47 6.61
N GLU A 72 -18.07 4.27 7.14
CA GLU A 72 -17.02 3.35 6.74
C GLU A 72 -17.61 2.07 6.14
N THR A 73 -17.12 1.71 4.96
CA THR A 73 -17.51 0.52 4.20
C THR A 73 -16.28 -0.04 3.47
N THR A 74 -16.46 -0.99 2.55
CA THR A 74 -15.35 -1.57 1.79
C THR A 74 -15.64 -1.63 0.30
N ILE A 75 -14.59 -1.62 -0.49
CA ILE A 75 -14.59 -1.88 -1.93
C ILE A 75 -13.64 -3.04 -2.23
N THR A 76 -14.07 -4.00 -3.03
CA THR A 76 -13.25 -5.14 -3.42
C THR A 76 -12.70 -4.92 -4.82
N VAL A 77 -11.38 -5.08 -4.96
CA VAL A 77 -10.67 -5.00 -6.24
C VAL A 77 -10.35 -6.41 -6.72
N TYR A 78 -10.79 -6.73 -7.94
CA TYR A 78 -10.45 -7.96 -8.63
C TYR A 78 -9.46 -7.67 -9.74
N SER A 79 -8.31 -8.31 -9.66
CA SER A 79 -7.24 -8.22 -10.66
C SER A 79 -7.04 -9.60 -11.30
N PRO A 80 -6.66 -9.68 -12.59
CA PRO A 80 -6.35 -10.96 -13.23
C PRO A 80 -5.23 -11.70 -12.50
N GLU A 81 -5.43 -12.99 -12.24
CA GLU A 81 -4.41 -13.89 -11.66
C GLU A 81 -3.80 -13.36 -10.35
N PHE A 82 -4.56 -12.60 -9.56
CA PHE A 82 -4.17 -12.14 -8.24
C PHE A 82 -5.39 -12.24 -7.30
N PRO A 83 -5.20 -12.57 -6.02
CA PRO A 83 -6.30 -12.62 -5.05
C PRO A 83 -7.06 -11.29 -5.00
N ASN A 84 -8.37 -11.36 -4.75
CA ASN A 84 -9.16 -10.15 -4.56
C ASN A 84 -8.80 -9.49 -3.23
N ILE A 85 -8.68 -8.17 -3.23
CA ILE A 85 -8.29 -7.39 -2.04
C ILE A 85 -9.37 -6.37 -1.77
N SER A 86 -9.81 -6.31 -0.52
CA SER A 86 -10.77 -5.31 -0.06
C SER A 86 -10.06 -4.14 0.59
N TRP A 87 -10.49 -2.92 0.24
CA TRP A 87 -9.96 -1.67 0.74
C TRP A 87 -11.05 -0.87 1.44
N PRO A 88 -10.71 -0.07 2.46
CA PRO A 88 -11.67 0.76 3.15
C PRO A 88 -12.19 1.88 2.24
N VAL A 89 -13.48 2.17 2.39
CA VAL A 89 -14.17 3.32 1.82
C VAL A 89 -14.64 4.17 3.00
N VAL A 90 -14.09 5.37 3.16
CA VAL A 90 -14.41 6.27 4.26
C VAL A 90 -14.99 7.57 3.69
N ASP A 91 -16.21 7.92 4.11
CA ASP A 91 -16.92 9.12 3.65
C ASP A 91 -16.92 9.24 2.12
N SER A 92 -17.23 8.12 1.46
CA SER A 92 -17.18 7.87 0.02
C SER A 92 -15.82 7.78 -0.65
N TYR A 93 -14.69 8.02 0.03
CA TYR A 93 -13.36 7.96 -0.58
C TYR A 93 -12.69 6.62 -0.35
N PHE A 94 -11.96 6.15 -1.37
CA PHE A 94 -11.07 5.00 -1.21
C PHE A 94 -9.71 5.22 -1.86
N LYS A 95 -8.72 4.50 -1.35
CA LYS A 95 -7.42 4.27 -1.97
C LYS A 95 -7.19 2.77 -2.01
N ALA A 96 -6.71 2.27 -3.13
CA ALA A 96 -6.47 0.86 -3.35
C ALA A 96 -5.12 0.67 -4.04
N LEU A 97 -4.34 -0.31 -3.57
CA LEU A 97 -3.28 -0.88 -4.39
C LEU A 97 -3.88 -1.91 -5.34
N VAL A 98 -3.51 -1.84 -6.61
CA VAL A 98 -3.99 -2.72 -7.67
C VAL A 98 -2.80 -3.44 -8.27
N HIS A 99 -2.85 -4.77 -8.28
CA HIS A 99 -1.85 -5.62 -8.90
C HIS A 99 -2.13 -5.75 -10.40
N LEU A 100 -1.08 -5.71 -11.22
CA LEU A 100 -1.15 -5.91 -12.67
C LEU A 100 -0.25 -7.05 -13.13
N GLN A 101 -0.70 -7.75 -14.17
CA GLN A 101 0.12 -8.65 -14.97
C GLN A 101 0.67 -7.91 -16.20
N PRO A 102 1.86 -8.28 -16.73
CA PRO A 102 2.33 -7.72 -17.99
C PRO A 102 1.30 -7.89 -19.12
N GLY A 103 1.05 -6.83 -19.87
CA GLY A 103 0.03 -6.79 -20.92
C GLY A 103 -1.33 -6.26 -20.47
N PRO A 104 -2.43 -6.65 -21.14
CA PRO A 104 -3.77 -6.17 -20.84
C PRO A 104 -4.32 -6.70 -19.52
N ASN A 105 -4.91 -5.82 -18.72
CA ASN A 105 -5.60 -6.13 -17.46
C ASN A 105 -7.01 -5.53 -17.51
N ALA A 106 -8.01 -6.30 -17.09
CA ALA A 106 -9.36 -5.81 -16.82
C ALA A 106 -9.57 -5.82 -15.31
N ILE A 107 -9.49 -4.66 -14.68
CA ILE A 107 -9.60 -4.51 -13.22
C ILE A 107 -11.04 -4.17 -12.87
N THR A 108 -11.62 -4.94 -11.97
CA THR A 108 -12.99 -4.73 -11.49
C THR A 108 -12.96 -4.13 -10.09
N PHE A 109 -13.57 -2.97 -9.93
CA PHE A 109 -13.85 -2.35 -8.65
C PHE A 109 -15.31 -2.62 -8.31
N ALA A 110 -15.56 -3.43 -7.27
CA ALA A 110 -16.89 -3.82 -6.85
C ALA A 110 -17.22 -3.28 -5.47
N TYR A 111 -18.29 -2.49 -5.38
CA TYR A 111 -18.81 -1.94 -4.15
C TYR A 111 -20.15 -2.60 -3.79
N ARG A 112 -20.27 -3.10 -2.56
CA ARG A 112 -21.52 -3.64 -2.03
C ARG A 112 -22.05 -2.72 -0.94
N MET A 113 -23.27 -2.25 -1.11
CA MET A 113 -23.94 -1.41 -0.13
C MET A 113 -24.22 -2.22 1.16
N PRO A 114 -23.91 -1.70 2.36
CA PRO A 114 -24.29 -2.35 3.60
C PRO A 114 -25.81 -2.54 3.70
N GLY A 115 -26.25 -3.70 4.19
CA GLY A 115 -27.68 -4.03 4.31
C GLY A 115 -28.35 -4.43 2.99
N TYR A 116 -27.62 -4.44 1.86
CA TYR A 116 -28.13 -4.98 0.61
C TYR A 116 -28.11 -6.52 0.62
N PRO A 117 -29.07 -7.21 -0.03
CA PRO A 117 -29.13 -8.67 0.01
C PRO A 117 -27.81 -9.32 -0.41
N PRO A 118 -27.36 -10.41 0.26
CA PRO A 118 -26.10 -11.08 -0.07
C PRO A 118 -26.01 -11.58 -1.52
N ASP A 119 -27.16 -11.84 -2.15
CA ASP A 119 -27.23 -12.35 -3.53
C ASP A 119 -27.37 -11.23 -4.57
N ALA A 120 -27.57 -9.98 -4.12
CA ALA A 120 -27.67 -8.85 -5.03
C ALA A 120 -26.31 -8.54 -5.68
N PRO A 121 -26.30 -8.19 -6.98
CA PRO A 121 -25.07 -7.85 -7.68
C PRO A 121 -24.46 -6.58 -7.06
N PRO A 122 -23.12 -6.52 -6.91
CA PRO A 122 -22.46 -5.31 -6.46
C PRO A 122 -22.54 -4.21 -7.53
N PHE A 123 -22.35 -2.96 -7.11
CA PHE A 123 -22.08 -1.86 -8.04
C PHE A 123 -20.66 -1.99 -8.54
N VAL A 124 -20.47 -1.93 -9.86
CA VAL A 124 -19.19 -2.28 -10.47
C VAL A 124 -18.72 -1.20 -11.45
N THR A 125 -17.42 -0.93 -11.41
CA THR A 125 -16.69 -0.25 -12.48
C THR A 125 -15.56 -1.14 -12.94
N VAL A 126 -15.48 -1.39 -14.24
CA VAL A 126 -14.38 -2.13 -14.88
C VAL A 126 -13.51 -1.13 -15.63
N VAL A 127 -12.20 -1.21 -15.42
CA VAL A 127 -11.22 -0.39 -16.14
C VAL A 127 -10.21 -1.31 -16.82
N LYS A 128 -9.92 -1.03 -18.09
CA LYS A 128 -8.91 -1.72 -18.88
C LYS A 128 -7.61 -0.95 -18.80
N VAL A 129 -6.52 -1.62 -18.45
CA VAL A 129 -5.19 -1.03 -18.33
C VAL A 129 -4.16 -1.96 -18.97
N ALA A 130 -3.22 -1.42 -19.72
CA ALA A 130 -2.08 -2.19 -20.23
C ALA A 130 -0.83 -1.92 -19.39
N TYR A 131 -0.23 -2.95 -18.79
CA TYR A 131 1.07 -2.83 -18.12
C TYR A 131 2.20 -3.21 -19.06
N VAL A 132 3.06 -2.25 -19.42
CA VAL A 132 4.23 -2.45 -20.25
C VAL A 132 5.50 -2.08 -19.46
N PRO A 133 6.27 -3.06 -18.94
CA PRO A 133 7.48 -2.77 -18.19
C PRO A 133 8.57 -2.18 -19.10
N LEU A 134 9.22 -1.12 -18.64
CA LEU A 134 10.33 -0.48 -19.35
C LEU A 134 11.68 -1.17 -19.04
N LEU A 135 11.85 -2.41 -19.51
CA LEU A 135 12.99 -3.27 -19.18
C LEU A 135 14.36 -2.71 -19.61
N GLN A 136 14.37 -1.79 -20.57
CA GLN A 136 15.56 -1.07 -21.02
C GLN A 136 16.12 -0.09 -19.98
N ASN A 137 15.32 0.32 -19.00
CA ASN A 137 15.75 1.24 -17.95
C ASN A 137 16.48 0.49 -16.83
N PRO A 138 17.48 1.12 -16.18
CA PRO A 138 18.17 0.50 -15.05
C PRO A 138 17.17 0.25 -13.90
N PRO A 139 17.21 -0.94 -13.26
CA PRO A 139 16.38 -1.21 -12.10
C PRO A 139 16.94 -0.61 -10.81
N LEU A 140 16.06 -0.41 -9.84
CA LEU A 140 16.40 -0.39 -8.43
C LEU A 140 16.54 -1.83 -7.93
N TYR A 141 17.68 -2.14 -7.32
CA TYR A 141 17.93 -3.41 -6.64
C TYR A 141 17.57 -3.26 -5.15
N LEU A 142 16.89 -4.27 -4.60
CA LEU A 142 16.59 -4.32 -3.16
C LEU A 142 17.59 -5.26 -2.50
N ALA A 143 18.35 -4.78 -1.52
CA ALA A 143 19.38 -5.55 -0.84
C ALA A 143 19.20 -5.54 0.68
N ILE A 144 19.53 -6.66 1.33
CA ILE A 144 19.57 -6.79 2.79
C ILE A 144 21.01 -7.08 3.20
N LEU A 145 21.63 -6.20 3.97
CA LEU A 145 22.94 -6.42 4.58
C LEU A 145 22.80 -7.23 5.86
N VAL A 146 23.64 -8.26 6.00
CA VAL A 146 23.80 -9.04 7.24
C VAL A 146 25.27 -9.14 7.64
N ALA A 147 25.53 -9.09 8.94
CA ALA A 147 26.85 -9.32 9.52
C ALA A 147 27.40 -10.71 9.21
N ALA A 148 28.71 -10.88 9.32
CA ALA A 148 29.40 -12.16 9.18
C ALA A 148 28.82 -13.25 10.10
N ASP A 149 28.53 -12.89 11.34
CA ASP A 149 27.99 -13.72 12.43
C ASP A 149 26.48 -13.48 12.72
N SER A 150 25.77 -12.86 11.77
CA SER A 150 24.32 -12.60 11.86
C SER A 150 23.51 -13.89 12.05
N GLN A 151 22.53 -13.82 12.95
CA GLN A 151 21.52 -14.87 13.17
C GLN A 151 20.35 -14.79 12.18
N LEU A 152 20.38 -13.85 11.23
CA LEU A 152 19.34 -13.64 10.22
C LEU A 152 17.96 -13.29 10.82
N THR A 153 17.98 -12.57 11.94
CA THR A 153 16.78 -12.07 12.63
C THR A 153 16.85 -10.56 12.84
N PHE A 154 15.70 -9.92 13.06
CA PHE A 154 15.59 -8.49 13.38
C PHE A 154 14.76 -8.24 14.65
N ASP A 155 14.80 -7.02 15.18
CA ASP A 155 14.08 -6.66 16.40
C ASP A 155 12.56 -6.58 16.16
N VAL A 156 11.82 -7.23 17.05
CA VAL A 156 10.36 -7.24 17.09
C VAL A 156 9.89 -7.15 18.55
N PRO A 157 8.69 -6.59 18.80
CA PRO A 157 8.09 -6.63 20.12
C PRO A 157 7.61 -8.07 20.46
N PRO A 158 7.40 -8.41 21.75
CA PRO A 158 7.11 -9.78 22.19
C PRO A 158 5.90 -10.43 21.49
N GLU A 159 4.88 -9.65 21.16
CA GLU A 159 3.68 -10.08 20.44
C GLU A 159 3.93 -10.49 18.98
N LYS A 160 5.09 -10.11 18.42
CA LYS A 160 5.54 -10.46 17.05
C LYS A 160 6.82 -11.29 17.04
N LYS A 161 7.18 -11.94 18.16
CA LYS A 161 8.42 -12.73 18.31
C LYS A 161 8.67 -13.77 17.21
N ASP A 162 7.60 -14.29 16.59
CA ASP A 162 7.67 -15.32 15.55
C ASP A 162 7.68 -14.72 14.13
N GLU A 163 7.71 -13.40 13.99
CA GLU A 163 7.71 -12.65 12.72
C GLU A 163 9.06 -12.01 12.40
N ASN A 164 10.16 -12.47 13.01
CA ASN A 164 11.44 -11.80 12.96
C ASN A 164 12.49 -12.43 12.03
N THR A 165 12.09 -13.30 11.10
CA THR A 165 13.03 -14.01 10.23
C THR A 165 13.43 -13.21 8.99
N ILE A 166 14.53 -13.60 8.34
CA ILE A 166 14.98 -13.01 7.07
C ILE A 166 13.93 -13.13 5.95
N GLU A 167 13.12 -14.19 5.93
CA GLU A 167 12.05 -14.36 4.96
C GLU A 167 10.96 -13.29 5.16
N VAL A 168 10.59 -13.01 6.41
CA VAL A 168 9.64 -11.96 6.74
C VAL A 168 10.20 -10.57 6.39
N ALA A 169 11.47 -10.31 6.73
CA ALA A 169 12.15 -9.07 6.34
C ALA A 169 12.19 -8.89 4.82
N SER A 170 12.47 -9.96 4.07
CA SER A 170 12.47 -9.96 2.60
C SER A 170 11.10 -9.63 2.02
N ARG A 171 10.03 -10.19 2.60
CA ARG A 171 8.64 -9.89 2.20
C ARG A 171 8.28 -8.44 2.48
N LYS A 172 8.62 -7.92 3.66
CA LYS A 172 8.36 -6.53 4.05
C LYS A 172 9.11 -5.53 3.17
N LEU A 173 10.41 -5.74 2.94
CA LEU A 173 11.21 -4.88 2.05
C LEU A 173 10.68 -4.93 0.61
N ARG A 174 10.28 -6.11 0.13
CA ARG A 174 9.67 -6.26 -1.19
C ARG A 174 8.36 -5.48 -1.31
N MET A 175 7.45 -5.63 -0.34
CA MET A 175 6.17 -4.93 -0.33
C MET A 175 6.38 -3.41 -0.30
N ALA A 176 7.28 -2.93 0.55
CA ALA A 176 7.69 -1.53 0.60
C ALA A 176 8.22 -1.03 -0.76
N GLY A 177 9.08 -1.82 -1.43
CA GLY A 177 9.58 -1.53 -2.77
C GLY A 177 8.47 -1.25 -3.80
N TYR A 178 7.42 -2.07 -3.81
CA TYR A 178 6.27 -1.83 -4.69
C TYR A 178 5.41 -0.64 -4.24
N MET A 179 5.28 -0.40 -2.93
CA MET A 179 4.59 0.78 -2.41
C MET A 179 5.31 2.07 -2.81
N TRP A 180 6.64 2.12 -2.70
CA TRP A 180 7.47 3.22 -3.19
C TRP A 180 7.26 3.44 -4.70
N GLN A 181 7.32 2.36 -5.49
CA GLN A 181 7.11 2.44 -6.93
C GLN A 181 5.73 3.03 -7.27
N ALA A 182 4.67 2.55 -6.60
CA ALA A 182 3.29 2.99 -6.79
C ALA A 182 3.09 4.44 -6.37
N PHE A 183 3.63 4.82 -5.22
CA PHE A 183 3.58 6.20 -4.70
C PHE A 183 4.32 7.16 -5.64
N CYS A 184 5.56 6.87 -6.02
CA CYS A 184 6.33 7.73 -6.93
C CYS A 184 5.61 7.93 -8.26
N ALA A 185 5.06 6.87 -8.85
CA ALA A 185 4.31 6.99 -10.11
C ALA A 185 3.07 7.88 -9.97
N GLU A 186 2.36 7.77 -8.85
CA GLU A 186 1.18 8.57 -8.56
C GLU A 186 1.55 10.03 -8.30
N GLN A 187 2.61 10.30 -7.53
CA GLN A 187 3.12 11.65 -7.29
C GLN A 187 3.58 12.33 -8.58
N MET A 188 4.27 11.61 -9.47
CA MET A 188 4.67 12.15 -10.78
C MET A 188 3.45 12.46 -11.65
N TYR A 189 2.44 11.59 -11.63
CA TYR A 189 1.23 11.78 -12.43
C TYR A 189 0.41 12.98 -11.98
N ARG A 190 0.12 13.12 -10.67
CA ARG A 190 -0.68 14.24 -10.15
C ARG A 190 -0.02 15.61 -10.36
N ASN A 191 1.29 15.64 -10.49
CA ASN A 191 2.06 16.86 -10.76
C ASN A 191 2.31 17.09 -12.26
N GLY A 192 1.64 16.35 -13.15
CA GLY A 192 1.69 16.60 -14.60
C GLY A 192 2.90 16.01 -15.33
N PHE A 193 3.71 15.17 -14.67
CA PHE A 193 4.89 14.53 -15.28
C PHE A 193 4.60 13.16 -15.90
N GLY A 194 3.33 12.72 -15.89
CA GLY A 194 2.92 11.37 -16.26
C GLY A 194 3.28 10.33 -15.19
N ARG A 195 2.87 9.07 -15.37
CA ARG A 195 3.16 7.98 -14.43
C ARG A 195 4.59 7.47 -14.56
N ARG A 196 5.55 8.30 -14.19
CA ARG A 196 6.98 7.96 -14.21
C ARG A 196 7.40 7.41 -12.87
N THR A 197 8.10 6.29 -12.86
CA THR A 197 8.69 5.69 -11.66
C THR A 197 9.88 4.83 -12.04
N PHE A 198 10.67 4.44 -11.05
CA PHE A 198 11.73 3.45 -11.24
C PHE A 198 11.13 2.06 -11.43
N ARG A 199 11.85 1.18 -12.12
CA ARG A 199 11.50 -0.25 -12.14
C ARG A 199 12.25 -0.98 -11.02
N LEU A 200 11.68 -2.04 -10.48
CA LEU A 200 12.40 -2.96 -9.60
C LEU A 200 13.14 -4.02 -10.44
N SER A 201 14.21 -4.57 -9.89
CA SER A 201 14.83 -5.78 -10.46
C SER A 201 13.93 -6.98 -10.15
N GLU A 202 13.25 -7.52 -11.15
CA GLU A 202 12.28 -8.61 -11.00
C GLU A 202 12.77 -9.88 -11.71
N SER A 203 12.44 -11.04 -11.13
CA SER A 203 12.70 -12.38 -11.68
C SER A 203 11.43 -13.22 -11.61
N TRP A 204 11.33 -14.28 -12.42
CA TRP A 204 10.23 -15.23 -12.34
C TRP A 204 10.45 -16.14 -11.12
N GLN A 205 9.70 -15.92 -10.04
CA GLN A 205 9.90 -16.59 -8.75
C GLN A 205 8.59 -16.63 -7.94
N PRO A 206 8.52 -17.38 -6.82
CA PRO A 206 7.37 -17.34 -5.93
C PRO A 206 6.98 -15.92 -5.55
N ASP A 207 5.71 -15.58 -5.76
CA ASP A 207 5.19 -14.27 -5.40
C ASP A 207 4.91 -14.23 -3.88
N THR A 208 5.15 -13.08 -3.26
CA THR A 208 4.94 -12.91 -1.81
C THR A 208 4.03 -11.73 -1.48
N LEU A 209 3.33 -11.19 -2.48
CA LEU A 209 2.51 -9.99 -2.33
C LEU A 209 1.10 -10.29 -1.82
N SER A 210 0.69 -11.55 -1.74
CA SER A 210 -0.56 -11.96 -1.10
C SER A 210 -0.30 -13.14 -0.16
N ARG A 211 -0.96 -13.12 1.01
CA ARG A 211 -1.01 -14.28 1.93
C ARG A 211 -1.98 -15.37 1.46
N SER A 212 -2.90 -15.03 0.56
CA SER A 212 -3.92 -15.94 0.04
C SER A 212 -3.40 -16.77 -1.13
N ASP A 213 -2.31 -16.34 -1.76
CA ASP A 213 -1.64 -17.14 -2.78
C ASP A 213 -0.95 -18.37 -2.15
N PRO A 214 -1.07 -19.55 -2.78
CA PRO A 214 -0.21 -20.68 -2.48
C PRO A 214 1.27 -20.32 -2.72
N PRO A 215 2.21 -20.86 -1.92
CA PRO A 215 3.65 -20.62 -2.10
C PRO A 215 4.22 -21.04 -3.47
N THR A 216 3.44 -21.83 -4.24
CA THR A 216 3.82 -22.33 -5.57
C THR A 216 3.49 -21.35 -6.70
N VAL A 217 2.74 -20.27 -6.44
CA VAL A 217 2.36 -19.32 -7.49
C VAL A 217 3.58 -18.48 -7.88
N LEU A 218 3.98 -18.61 -9.14
CA LEU A 218 5.11 -17.89 -9.71
C LEU A 218 4.62 -16.66 -10.48
N ARG A 219 5.29 -15.53 -10.28
CA ARG A 219 5.09 -14.29 -11.05
C ARG A 219 6.42 -13.57 -11.22
N HIS A 220 6.47 -12.53 -12.07
CA HIS A 220 7.61 -11.61 -12.11
C HIS A 220 7.65 -10.79 -10.83
N THR A 221 8.56 -11.11 -9.91
CA THR A 221 8.58 -10.58 -8.55
C THR A 221 9.93 -9.96 -8.22
N ALA A 222 9.93 -8.80 -7.57
CA ALA A 222 11.13 -8.08 -7.17
C ALA A 222 12.09 -8.95 -6.36
N GLN A 223 13.34 -9.00 -6.80
CA GLN A 223 14.39 -9.78 -6.17
C GLN A 223 14.89 -9.06 -4.92
N ILE A 224 15.07 -9.83 -3.85
CA ILE A 224 15.79 -9.40 -2.66
C ILE A 224 17.16 -10.07 -2.69
N TYR A 225 18.22 -9.27 -2.59
CA TYR A 225 19.60 -9.74 -2.55
C TYR A 225 20.08 -9.75 -1.10
N LEU A 226 20.38 -10.94 -0.56
CA LEU A 226 20.98 -11.07 0.77
C LEU A 226 22.50 -10.92 0.64
N ILE A 227 23.05 -9.88 1.26
CA ILE A 227 24.46 -9.50 1.17
C ILE A 227 25.10 -9.71 2.54
N ARG A 228 25.98 -10.70 2.65
CA ARG A 228 26.75 -10.92 3.88
C ARG A 228 28.06 -10.14 3.80
N THR A 229 28.31 -9.28 4.79
CA THR A 229 29.58 -8.57 4.92
C THR A 229 30.60 -9.39 5.72
N SER A 230 31.88 -9.04 5.59
CA SER A 230 32.97 -9.56 6.43
C SER A 230 32.96 -8.97 7.84
N ARG A 231 32.19 -7.90 8.08
CA ARG A 231 32.05 -7.24 9.38
C ARG A 231 31.14 -8.03 10.32
N THR A 232 31.51 -8.07 11.59
CA THR A 232 30.77 -8.72 12.67
C THR A 232 29.60 -7.88 13.18
N LEU A 233 28.68 -8.50 13.93
CA LEU A 233 27.59 -7.84 14.64
C LEU A 233 28.12 -6.76 15.59
N ALA A 234 29.22 -7.05 16.28
CA ALA A 234 29.86 -6.11 17.20
C ALA A 234 30.34 -4.85 16.46
N GLU A 235 30.91 -5.00 15.26
CA GLU A 235 31.32 -3.87 14.42
C GLU A 235 30.11 -3.09 13.87
N LEU A 236 29.09 -3.77 13.33
CA LEU A 236 27.88 -3.11 12.80
C LEU A 236 27.13 -2.35 13.89
N ARG A 237 27.11 -2.88 15.10
CA ARG A 237 26.41 -2.30 16.25
C ARG A 237 27.32 -1.46 17.13
N ASP A 238 28.55 -1.11 16.72
CA ASP A 238 29.42 -0.25 17.52
C ASP A 238 28.73 1.13 17.72
N PRO A 239 28.43 1.56 18.96
CA PRO A 239 27.77 2.84 19.20
C PRO A 239 28.57 4.02 18.64
N SER A 240 29.89 3.91 18.57
CA SER A 240 30.75 4.98 18.05
C SER A 240 30.61 5.21 16.55
N ILE A 241 29.96 4.31 15.80
CA ILE A 241 29.67 4.54 14.37
C ILE A 241 28.19 4.84 14.09
N ALA A 242 27.33 4.76 15.10
CA ALA A 242 25.89 4.98 14.97
C ALA A 242 25.62 6.44 14.55
N GLN A 243 24.79 6.64 13.52
CA GLN A 243 24.51 7.97 12.98
C GLN A 243 23.84 8.90 14.00
N GLN A 244 23.03 8.33 14.90
CA GLN A 244 22.30 9.07 15.93
C GLN A 244 23.15 9.42 17.16
N ASN A 245 24.39 8.89 17.26
CA ASN A 245 25.24 9.14 18.41
C ASN A 245 25.93 10.51 18.30
N PRO A 246 25.75 11.44 19.27
CA PRO A 246 26.45 12.72 19.26
C PRO A 246 27.97 12.59 19.38
N ASP A 247 28.45 11.50 19.99
CA ASP A 247 29.88 11.21 20.20
C ASP A 247 30.43 10.27 19.12
N ARG A 248 29.83 10.28 17.92
CA ARG A 248 30.26 9.44 16.79
C ARG A 248 31.73 9.71 16.44
N ASP A 249 32.48 8.64 16.25
CA ASP A 249 33.87 8.67 15.79
C ASP A 249 33.92 8.85 14.27
N GLU A 250 34.15 10.09 13.84
CA GLU A 250 34.26 10.47 12.43
C GLU A 250 35.45 9.81 11.70
N SER A 251 36.43 9.25 12.43
CA SER A 251 37.56 8.55 11.81
C SER A 251 37.22 7.13 11.37
N LYS A 252 36.13 6.55 11.90
CA LYS A 252 35.69 5.21 11.55
C LYS A 252 34.74 5.21 10.35
N PRO A 253 34.86 4.24 9.42
CA PRO A 253 33.86 4.04 8.39
C PRO A 253 32.49 3.73 9.01
N GLY A 254 31.45 4.42 8.55
CA GLY A 254 30.08 4.15 8.95
C GLY A 254 29.42 2.99 8.19
N LEU A 255 28.19 2.67 8.55
CA LEU A 255 27.40 1.59 7.94
C LEU A 255 27.25 1.71 6.42
N PHE A 256 27.19 2.94 5.90
CA PHE A 256 27.14 3.18 4.45
C PHE A 256 28.37 2.61 3.73
N ALA A 257 29.57 2.82 4.29
CA ALA A 257 30.80 2.29 3.72
C ALA A 257 30.84 0.75 3.81
N PHE A 258 30.42 0.18 4.95
CA PHE A 258 30.36 -1.28 5.12
C PHE A 258 29.42 -1.95 4.12
N PHE A 259 28.26 -1.36 3.86
CA PHE A 259 27.32 -1.90 2.89
C PHE A 259 27.87 -1.75 1.46
N LEU A 260 28.44 -0.60 1.13
CA LEU A 260 29.06 -0.37 -0.17
C LEU A 260 30.18 -1.38 -0.48
N ASP A 261 31.06 -1.65 0.48
CA ASP A 261 32.13 -2.64 0.34
C ASP A 261 31.54 -4.05 0.19
N ALA A 262 30.53 -4.41 0.99
CA ALA A 262 29.86 -5.70 0.87
C ALA A 262 29.17 -5.90 -0.50
N LEU A 263 28.60 -4.85 -1.08
CA LEU A 263 28.03 -4.90 -2.43
C LEU A 263 29.11 -5.09 -3.50
N ARG A 264 30.27 -4.44 -3.35
CA ARG A 264 31.41 -4.59 -4.26
C ARG A 264 31.97 -6.02 -4.19
N ASP A 265 32.14 -6.54 -2.99
CA ASP A 265 32.64 -7.91 -2.75
C ASP A 265 31.66 -8.97 -3.26
N HIS A 266 30.36 -8.73 -3.15
CA HIS A 266 29.33 -9.62 -3.72
C HIS A 266 29.42 -9.71 -5.24
N GLY A 267 29.89 -8.65 -5.92
CA GLY A 267 30.05 -8.62 -7.36
C GLY A 267 28.71 -8.42 -8.08
N ALA A 268 28.40 -9.28 -9.06
CA ALA A 268 27.19 -9.11 -9.88
C ALA A 268 25.89 -9.19 -9.04
N PRO A 269 24.88 -8.34 -9.30
CA PRO A 269 24.77 -7.36 -10.38
C PRO A 269 25.34 -5.97 -10.02
N PHE A 270 26.00 -5.82 -8.88
CA PHE A 270 26.54 -4.56 -8.34
C PHE A 270 27.94 -4.21 -8.84
N ASN A 271 28.51 -5.02 -9.75
CA ASN A 271 29.80 -4.78 -10.40
C ASN A 271 29.72 -3.84 -11.63
N ARG A 272 28.59 -3.14 -11.81
CA ARG A 272 28.28 -2.21 -12.90
C ARG A 272 27.37 -1.10 -12.38
N PRO A 273 27.18 0.02 -13.11
CA PRO A 273 26.29 1.10 -12.68
C PRO A 273 24.92 0.61 -12.18
N CYS A 274 24.59 0.89 -10.92
CA CYS A 274 23.38 0.40 -10.28
C CYS A 274 22.83 1.34 -9.21
N HIS A 275 21.52 1.22 -8.96
CA HIS A 275 20.81 1.87 -7.86
C HIS A 275 20.36 0.81 -6.86
N VAL A 276 20.62 1.02 -5.58
CA VAL A 276 20.33 0.04 -4.53
C VAL A 276 19.58 0.70 -3.38
N ALA A 277 18.45 0.12 -2.99
CA ALA A 277 17.80 0.37 -1.70
C ALA A 277 18.21 -0.76 -0.75
N GLY A 278 18.94 -0.39 0.30
CA GLY A 278 19.60 -1.28 1.23
C GLY A 278 18.94 -1.27 2.61
N LEU A 279 18.64 -2.43 3.13
CA LEU A 279 18.19 -2.63 4.51
C LEU A 279 19.31 -3.26 5.33
N VAL A 280 19.66 -2.68 6.48
CA VAL A 280 20.60 -3.30 7.43
C VAL A 280 19.79 -4.16 8.40
N LEU A 281 19.84 -5.49 8.24
CA LEU A 281 19.00 -6.41 9.00
C LEU A 281 19.35 -6.41 10.48
N ASP A 282 20.64 -6.41 10.80
CA ASP A 282 21.14 -6.56 12.16
C ASP A 282 21.07 -5.25 12.96
N THR A 283 20.08 -4.40 12.69
CA THR A 283 19.76 -3.25 13.54
C THR A 283 19.21 -3.75 14.88
N MET A 284 19.54 -3.07 15.97
CA MET A 284 19.04 -3.40 17.31
C MET A 284 18.76 -2.14 18.12
N TRP A 285 17.65 -2.13 18.85
CA TRP A 285 17.35 -1.12 19.86
C TRP A 285 18.08 -1.43 21.17
N ASP A 286 18.84 -0.46 21.67
CA ASP A 286 19.51 -0.53 22.96
C ASP A 286 18.77 0.37 23.97
N PRO A 287 17.92 -0.20 24.85
CA PRO A 287 17.08 0.59 25.75
C PRO A 287 17.87 1.26 26.89
N GLU A 288 19.08 0.78 27.20
CA GLU A 288 19.90 1.33 28.28
C GLU A 288 20.50 2.67 27.88
N ILE A 289 21.07 2.73 26.68
CA ILE A 289 21.66 3.96 26.10
C ILE A 289 20.69 4.71 25.17
N LYS A 290 19.48 4.19 24.97
CA LYS A 290 18.42 4.75 24.11
C LYS A 290 18.91 5.04 22.68
N LEU A 291 19.58 4.06 22.09
CA LEU A 291 20.22 4.20 20.78
C LEU A 291 19.82 3.07 19.86
N ILE A 292 19.55 3.39 18.58
CA ILE A 292 19.38 2.39 17.54
C ILE A 292 20.76 2.04 16.98
N ARG A 293 21.26 0.85 17.32
CA ARG A 293 22.56 0.34 16.90
C ARG A 293 22.42 -0.38 15.57
N GLY A 294 23.42 -0.31 14.69
CA GLY A 294 23.31 -0.90 13.35
C GLY A 294 22.34 -0.16 12.42
N HIS A 295 21.96 1.07 12.77
CA HIS A 295 21.08 1.93 11.97
C HIS A 295 21.82 3.14 11.40
N ALA A 296 21.55 3.44 10.13
CA ALA A 296 21.79 4.73 9.51
C ALA A 296 20.72 4.95 8.43
N ALA A 297 20.23 6.17 8.30
CA ALA A 297 19.34 6.65 7.25
C ALA A 297 20.13 7.62 6.36
N LEU A 298 20.73 7.10 5.29
CA LEU A 298 21.65 7.84 4.43
C LEU A 298 21.51 7.41 2.97
N GLY A 299 21.60 8.37 2.06
CA GLY A 299 21.66 8.15 0.62
C GLY A 299 22.84 8.85 -0.02
N GLY A 300 23.45 8.22 -1.02
CA GLY A 300 24.60 8.78 -1.73
C GLY A 300 25.06 7.91 -2.91
N GLY A 301 26.20 8.27 -3.47
CA GLY A 301 26.84 7.51 -4.55
C GLY A 301 28.33 7.42 -4.36
N ALA A 302 28.91 6.26 -4.71
CA ALA A 302 30.34 6.02 -4.64
C ALA A 302 30.83 5.18 -5.82
N GLY A 303 31.37 5.86 -6.83
CA GLY A 303 31.72 5.25 -8.11
C GLY A 303 30.47 4.88 -8.90
N HIS A 304 30.30 3.60 -9.21
CA HIS A 304 29.17 3.10 -10.01
C HIS A 304 27.96 2.65 -9.19
N ILE A 305 28.02 2.70 -7.85
CA ILE A 305 26.90 2.30 -6.99
C ILE A 305 26.27 3.55 -6.38
N ALA A 306 24.98 3.77 -6.66
CA ALA A 306 24.14 4.68 -5.90
C ALA A 306 23.35 3.86 -4.87
N LEU A 307 23.47 4.23 -3.59
CA LEU A 307 22.98 3.45 -2.46
C LEU A 307 22.18 4.35 -1.52
N GLY A 308 20.99 3.89 -1.12
CA GLY A 308 20.28 4.36 0.07
C GLY A 308 20.27 3.24 1.10
N ILE A 309 20.50 3.54 2.38
CA ILE A 309 20.44 2.56 3.47
C ILE A 309 19.50 2.99 4.58
N PHE A 310 18.88 2.00 5.21
CA PHE A 310 18.09 2.19 6.42
C PHE A 310 18.12 0.94 7.30
N GLY A 311 17.86 1.10 8.60
CA GLY A 311 17.89 0.01 9.59
C GLY A 311 16.58 -0.77 9.69
N SER A 312 16.64 -2.01 10.17
CA SER A 312 15.48 -2.90 10.31
C SER A 312 14.58 -2.62 11.53
N HIS A 313 14.94 -1.67 12.40
CA HIS A 313 14.25 -1.42 13.67
C HIS A 313 12.75 -1.14 13.54
N SER A 314 12.30 -0.60 12.41
CA SER A 314 10.88 -0.31 12.15
C SER A 314 10.14 -1.44 11.42
N LEU A 315 10.81 -2.52 10.98
CA LEU A 315 10.19 -3.59 10.19
C LEU A 315 9.02 -4.26 10.91
N HIS A 316 9.02 -4.31 12.24
CA HIS A 316 7.91 -4.85 13.02
C HIS A 316 6.56 -4.23 12.62
N ALA A 317 6.55 -2.97 12.17
CA ALA A 317 5.34 -2.24 11.76
C ALA A 317 5.02 -2.32 10.25
N TRP A 318 5.91 -2.85 9.41
CA TRP A 318 5.76 -2.82 7.95
C TRP A 318 4.81 -3.90 7.41
N PRO A 319 4.09 -3.65 6.30
CA PRO A 319 3.28 -4.66 5.65
C PRO A 319 4.15 -5.72 4.95
N ALA A 320 3.77 -7.00 5.04
CA ALA A 320 4.47 -8.10 4.37
C ALA A 320 3.75 -8.59 3.09
N ALA A 321 2.53 -8.12 2.85
CA ALA A 321 1.68 -8.42 1.70
C ALA A 321 0.62 -7.30 1.52
N PHE A 322 -0.17 -7.35 0.43
CA PHE A 322 -1.23 -6.38 0.14
C PHE A 322 -2.26 -6.29 1.26
N GLU A 323 -2.63 -7.43 1.86
CA GLU A 323 -3.64 -7.49 2.91
C GLU A 323 -3.20 -6.79 4.20
N ASP A 324 -1.89 -6.59 4.40
CA ASP A 324 -1.34 -5.92 5.57
C ASP A 324 -1.35 -4.40 5.47
N VAL A 325 -1.43 -3.85 4.25
CA VAL A 325 -1.15 -2.42 4.01
C VAL A 325 -2.07 -1.52 4.81
N GLN A 326 -3.37 -1.80 4.81
CA GLN A 326 -4.33 -1.00 5.57
C GLN A 326 -4.11 -1.14 7.07
N GLY A 327 -3.93 -2.36 7.58
CA GLY A 327 -3.68 -2.62 9.00
C GLY A 327 -2.44 -1.89 9.49
N CYS A 328 -1.30 -2.08 8.81
CA CYS A 328 -0.04 -1.44 9.16
C CYS A 328 -0.10 0.09 9.12
N LEU A 329 -0.77 0.69 8.13
CA LEU A 329 -0.85 2.16 7.99
C LEU A 329 -1.88 2.81 8.92
N THR A 330 -2.65 2.02 9.68
CA THR A 330 -3.66 2.53 10.63
C THR A 330 -3.49 1.97 12.05
N ASP A 331 -2.46 1.15 12.28
CA ASP A 331 -2.20 0.50 13.57
C ASP A 331 -1.74 1.52 14.63
N ALA A 332 -2.66 1.87 15.52
CA ALA A 332 -2.43 2.81 16.62
C ALA A 332 -1.81 2.15 17.88
N THR A 333 -1.32 0.90 17.78
CA THR A 333 -0.60 0.24 18.88
C THR A 333 0.58 1.10 19.31
N LYS A 334 0.68 1.37 20.62
CA LYS A 334 1.74 2.19 21.19
C LYS A 334 3.08 1.46 21.17
N THR A 335 4.13 2.17 20.82
CA THR A 335 5.50 1.63 20.85
C THR A 335 5.95 1.41 22.29
N ASP A 336 6.29 0.17 22.65
CA ASP A 336 6.95 -0.15 23.93
C ASP A 336 8.47 -0.07 23.77
N THR A 337 9.05 1.03 24.25
CA THR A 337 10.49 1.31 24.18
C THR A 337 11.35 0.39 25.05
N LYS A 338 10.76 -0.57 25.76
CA LYS A 338 11.51 -1.67 26.36
C LYS A 338 12.00 -2.69 25.33
N PHE A 339 11.33 -2.77 24.18
CA PHE A 339 11.58 -3.82 23.18
C PHE A 339 11.97 -3.26 21.81
N VAL A 340 11.40 -2.12 21.40
CA VAL A 340 11.61 -1.55 20.07
C VAL A 340 11.84 -0.04 20.12
N ALA A 341 12.52 0.50 19.12
CA ALA A 341 12.86 1.91 19.08
C ALA A 341 11.65 2.82 18.83
N ASP A 342 11.61 3.96 19.53
CA ASP A 342 10.83 5.13 19.12
C ASP A 342 11.76 6.06 18.33
N ASP A 343 11.86 5.81 17.02
CA ASP A 343 12.85 6.47 16.17
C ASP A 343 12.64 7.99 16.15
N ALA A 344 13.72 8.73 16.47
CA ALA A 344 13.74 10.18 16.71
C ALA A 344 12.72 10.70 17.76
N GLY A 345 12.06 9.83 18.52
CA GLY A 345 10.92 10.21 19.37
C GLY A 345 9.65 10.58 18.57
N GLU A 346 9.59 10.22 17.28
CA GLU A 346 8.52 10.61 16.36
C GLU A 346 7.64 9.42 15.96
N SER A 347 8.05 8.19 16.26
CA SER A 347 7.27 6.99 15.98
C SER A 347 6.11 6.88 16.99
N GLY A 348 6.33 6.48 18.23
CA GLY A 348 5.32 6.40 19.31
C GLY A 348 4.09 5.48 19.09
N GLU A 349 3.72 5.20 17.84
CA GLU A 349 2.66 4.31 17.36
C GLU A 349 3.16 3.56 16.13
N TRP A 350 2.65 2.35 15.89
CA TRP A 350 3.17 1.48 14.84
C TRP A 350 2.95 2.04 13.43
N TRP A 351 1.80 2.67 13.15
CA TRP A 351 1.59 3.29 11.84
C TRP A 351 2.62 4.39 11.56
N LYS A 352 3.08 5.12 12.59
CA LYS A 352 4.13 6.14 12.45
C LYS A 352 5.49 5.50 12.25
N ALA A 353 5.81 4.43 12.98
CA ALA A 353 7.04 3.65 12.73
C ALA A 353 7.10 3.11 11.30
N ALA A 354 5.97 2.63 10.75
CA ALA A 354 5.87 2.20 9.37
C ALA A 354 6.11 3.36 8.38
N ASN A 355 5.52 4.54 8.63
CA ASN A 355 5.69 5.72 7.79
C ASN A 355 7.11 6.30 7.85
N ILE A 356 7.72 6.39 9.03
CA ILE A 356 9.10 6.88 9.20
C ILE A 356 10.05 5.93 8.51
N GLY A 357 9.94 4.62 8.78
CA GLY A 357 10.83 3.62 8.21
C GLY A 357 10.73 3.56 6.69
N MET A 358 9.53 3.36 6.14
CA MET A 358 9.34 3.27 4.70
C MET A 358 9.54 4.62 4.01
N GLY A 359 9.25 5.74 4.68
CA GLY A 359 9.36 7.07 4.08
C GLY A 359 10.79 7.61 4.02
N ALA A 360 11.67 7.14 4.92
CA ALA A 360 13.09 7.52 4.92
C ALA A 360 13.94 6.77 3.88
N MET A 361 13.52 5.57 3.48
CA MET A 361 14.10 4.79 2.36
C MET A 361 13.55 5.27 1.02
#